data_AF-A0A383TTN7-F1
#
_entry.id   AF-A0A383TTN7-F1
#
_cell.length_a   1.000
_cell.length_b   1.000
_cell.length_c   1.000
_cell.angle_alpha   90.00
_cell.angle_beta   90.00
_cell.angle_gamma   90.00
#
_symmetry.space_group_name_H-M   'P 1'
#
loop_
_entity.id
_entity.type
_entity.pdbx_description
1 polymer ?
#
loop_
_entity_poly.entity_id
_entity_poly.type
_entity_poly.pdbx_seq_one_letter_code
_entity_poly.pdbx_strand_id
1 'polypeptide(L)'
;MFFTLLKHPWLILPSVKATLRCSVAAEAHFADSHYGEGEANAYKHVLWNIFLADFSRFWLKTPEKRIFWAKKITDLHEQCFPNLPASQKMDLENNELGRKIYLKHYKDVKKSKDWEFIALKYKNEFSRLT
;
A
#
# COMPACT_ATOMS: atom_id res chain seq x y z
N MET A 1 -14.54 12.41 -7.77
CA MET A 1 -13.30 12.19 -6.98
C MET A 1 -13.54 12.24 -5.47
N PHE A 2 -14.13 13.29 -4.87
CA PHE A 2 -14.53 13.31 -3.44
C PHE A 2 -15.61 12.29 -3.04
N PHE A 3 -16.48 11.91 -3.98
CA PHE A 3 -17.58 10.96 -3.75
C PHE A 3 -17.15 9.56 -3.29
N THR A 4 -15.91 9.12 -3.56
CA THR A 4 -15.48 7.75 -3.24
C THR A 4 -15.29 7.54 -1.73
N LEU A 5 -14.72 8.52 -1.03
CA LEU A 5 -14.57 8.51 0.43
C LEU A 5 -15.91 8.78 1.13
N LEU A 6 -16.73 9.70 0.59
CA LEU A 6 -18.06 10.01 1.10
C LEU A 6 -19.05 8.83 0.97
N LYS A 7 -18.89 7.96 -0.03
CA LYS A 7 -19.72 6.76 -0.21
C LYS A 7 -19.41 5.64 0.78
N HIS A 8 -18.22 5.65 1.39
CA HIS A 8 -17.78 4.61 2.32
C HIS A 8 -17.09 5.20 3.56
N PRO A 9 -17.80 6.00 4.37
CA PRO A 9 -17.19 6.70 5.51
C PRO A 9 -16.56 5.74 6.54
N TRP A 10 -17.11 4.53 6.68
CA TRP A 10 -16.55 3.47 7.54
C TRP A 10 -15.19 2.94 7.06
N LEU A 11 -14.81 3.13 5.80
CA LEU A 11 -13.50 2.75 5.27
C LEU A 11 -12.42 3.82 5.49
N ILE A 12 -12.77 5.01 6.01
CA ILE A 12 -11.80 6.08 6.28
C ILE A 12 -10.82 5.64 7.36
N LEU A 13 -11.33 5.21 8.53
CA LEU A 13 -10.49 4.78 9.65
C LEU A 13 -9.50 3.65 9.30
N PRO A 14 -9.90 2.54 8.66
CA PRO A 14 -8.93 1.52 8.26
C PRO A 14 -7.93 2.02 7.21
N SER A 15 -8.31 2.98 6.35
CA SER A 15 -7.40 3.56 5.36
C SER A 15 -6.35 4.46 6.01
N VAL A 16 -6.75 5.32 6.95
CA VAL A 16 -5.82 6.14 7.75
C VAL A 16 -4.88 5.24 8.55
N LYS A 17 -5.41 4.19 9.19
CA LYS A 17 -4.60 3.22 9.91
C LYS A 17 -3.58 2.52 9.00
N ALA A 18 -3.95 2.18 7.76
CA ALA A 18 -3.06 1.57 6.78
C ALA A 18 -1.90 2.52 6.42
N THR A 19 -2.21 3.79 6.13
CA THR A 19 -1.23 4.83 5.80
C THR A 19 -0.23 5.03 6.94
N LEU A 20 -0.70 5.14 8.18
CA LEU A 20 0.21 5.31 9.33
C LEU A 20 1.08 4.08 9.56
N ARG A 21 0.50 2.88 9.48
CA ARG A 21 1.21 1.62 9.70
C ARG A 21 2.29 1.36 8.65
N CYS A 22 2.05 1.66 7.38
CA CYS A 22 3.06 1.42 6.36
C CYS A 22 4.24 2.38 6.48
N SER A 23 4.01 3.65 6.84
CA SER A 23 5.09 4.61 7.06
C SER A 23 5.97 4.21 8.23
N VAL A 24 5.37 3.89 9.39
CA VAL A 24 6.12 3.43 10.58
C VAL A 24 6.91 2.15 10.28
N ALA A 25 6.32 1.20 9.55
CA ALA A 25 7.02 -0.02 9.17
C ALA A 25 8.19 0.26 8.22
N ALA A 26 8.03 1.15 7.25
CA ALA A 26 9.11 1.53 6.34
C ALA A 26 10.28 2.17 7.08
N GLU A 27 10.01 3.11 7.99
CA GLU A 27 11.04 3.73 8.83
C GLU A 27 11.76 2.71 9.73
N ALA A 28 11.03 1.75 10.29
CA ALA A 28 11.60 0.72 11.16
C ALA A 28 12.51 -0.28 10.42
N HIS A 29 12.18 -0.63 9.18
CA HIS A 29 12.96 -1.60 8.38
C HIS A 29 14.10 -0.95 7.59
N PHE A 30 14.02 0.35 7.33
CA PHE A 30 15.00 1.10 6.56
C PHE A 30 15.44 2.34 7.34
N ALA A 31 16.49 2.15 8.15
CA ALA A 31 17.05 3.15 9.08
C ALA A 31 17.57 4.43 8.39
N ASP A 32 17.83 4.36 7.08
CA ASP A 32 18.42 5.46 6.30
C ASP A 32 17.47 5.87 5.17
N SER A 33 16.28 6.34 5.56
CA SER A 33 15.33 6.94 4.63
C SER A 33 15.57 8.44 4.58
N HIS A 34 16.61 8.86 3.86
CA HIS A 34 16.71 10.23 3.39
C HIS A 34 15.54 10.53 2.43
N TYR A 35 14.31 10.74 2.95
CA TYR A 35 13.10 11.28 2.29
C TYR A 35 12.97 11.03 0.77
N GLY A 36 13.36 9.85 0.28
CA GLY A 36 13.77 9.68 -1.10
C GLY A 36 13.15 8.46 -1.75
N GLU A 37 13.18 8.46 -3.08
CA GLU A 37 12.56 7.52 -4.01
C GLU A 37 13.25 6.13 -4.05
N GLY A 38 13.87 5.74 -2.93
CA GLY A 38 14.62 4.51 -2.76
C GLY A 38 13.80 3.34 -2.20
N GLU A 39 14.50 2.31 -1.71
CA GLU A 39 13.89 1.05 -1.26
C GLU A 39 12.83 1.22 -0.16
N ALA A 40 13.04 2.17 0.77
CA ALA A 40 12.07 2.46 1.83
C ALA A 40 10.73 2.96 1.28
N ASN A 41 10.75 3.84 0.26
CA ASN A 41 9.54 4.34 -0.37
C ASN A 41 8.84 3.23 -1.16
N ALA A 42 9.59 2.44 -1.92
CA ALA A 42 9.03 1.29 -2.63
C ALA A 42 8.35 0.30 -1.69
N TYR A 43 9.00 -0.05 -0.57
CA TYR A 43 8.42 -0.89 0.48
C TYR A 43 7.15 -0.29 1.06
N LYS A 44 7.15 1.02 1.38
CA LYS A 44 5.98 1.74 1.87
C LYS A 44 4.80 1.59 0.91
N HIS A 45 4.98 1.82 -0.40
CA HIS A 45 3.91 1.73 -1.40
C HIS A 45 3.35 0.31 -1.57
N VAL A 46 4.22 -0.69 -1.57
CA VAL A 46 3.83 -2.11 -1.58
C VAL A 46 3.00 -2.45 -0.34
N LEU A 47 3.53 -2.12 0.85
CA LEU A 47 2.89 -2.46 2.12
C LEU A 47 1.59 -1.67 2.34
N TRP A 48 1.53 -0.44 1.85
CA TRP A 48 0.33 0.39 1.93
C TRP A 48 -0.85 -0.24 1.20
N ASN A 49 -0.63 -0.75 -0.02
CA ASN A 49 -1.69 -1.46 -0.77
C ASN A 49 -2.14 -2.74 -0.08
N ILE A 50 -1.19 -3.49 0.51
CA ILE A 50 -1.49 -4.69 1.30
C ILE A 50 -2.35 -4.34 2.52
N PHE A 51 -1.96 -3.31 3.30
CA PHE A 51 -2.71 -2.89 4.49
C PHE A 51 -4.05 -2.26 4.16
N LEU A 52 -4.18 -1.49 3.08
CA LEU A 52 -5.47 -0.98 2.62
C LEU A 52 -6.44 -2.13 2.32
N ALA A 53 -5.95 -3.18 1.68
CA ALA A 53 -6.76 -4.37 1.39
C ALA A 53 -7.07 -5.20 2.65
N ASP A 54 -6.08 -5.45 3.50
CA ASP A 54 -6.25 -6.24 4.73
C ASP A 54 -7.13 -5.53 5.76
N PHE A 55 -6.90 -4.25 6.05
CA PHE A 55 -7.64 -3.54 7.08
C PHE A 55 -9.09 -3.27 6.67
N SER A 56 -9.38 -3.23 5.37
CA SER A 56 -10.75 -3.14 4.85
C SER A 56 -11.51 -4.47 4.81
N ARG A 57 -10.87 -5.61 5.12
CA ARG A 57 -11.44 -6.96 4.98
C ARG A 57 -12.74 -7.20 5.75
N PHE A 58 -12.93 -6.47 6.85
CA PHE A 58 -14.15 -6.58 7.65
C PHE A 58 -15.38 -6.07 6.88
N TRP A 59 -15.22 -4.98 6.13
CA TRP A 59 -16.29 -4.34 5.36
C TRP A 59 -16.36 -4.84 3.91
N LEU A 60 -15.21 -5.15 3.31
CA LEU A 60 -15.11 -5.62 1.93
C LEU A 60 -14.89 -7.13 1.91
N LYS A 61 -15.93 -7.89 1.54
CA LYS A 61 -15.94 -9.36 1.72
C LYS A 61 -15.06 -10.13 0.74
N THR A 62 -14.87 -9.63 -0.47
CA THR A 62 -14.06 -10.31 -1.50
C THR A 62 -12.70 -9.64 -1.65
N PRO A 63 -11.63 -10.41 -1.93
CA PRO A 63 -10.28 -9.84 -2.12
C PRO A 63 -10.22 -8.85 -3.29
N GLU A 64 -11.03 -9.04 -4.34
CA GLU A 64 -11.13 -8.13 -5.49
C GLU A 64 -11.66 -6.76 -5.06
N LYS A 65 -12.69 -6.73 -4.19
CA LYS A 65 -13.23 -5.46 -3.65
C LYS A 65 -12.19 -4.75 -2.78
N ARG A 66 -11.41 -5.51 -2.01
CA ARG A 66 -10.35 -4.99 -1.13
C ARG A 66 -9.22 -4.35 -1.93
N ILE A 67 -8.70 -5.03 -2.96
CA ILE A 67 -7.64 -4.46 -3.81
C ILE A 67 -8.16 -3.31 -4.68
N PHE A 68 -9.43 -3.34 -5.08
CA PHE A 68 -10.05 -2.22 -5.78
C PHE A 68 -10.16 -0.98 -4.89
N TRP A 69 -10.48 -1.16 -3.61
CA TRP A 69 -10.42 -0.08 -2.63
C TRP A 69 -9.00 0.45 -2.43
N ALA A 70 -8.01 -0.45 -2.29
CA ALA A 70 -6.61 -0.05 -2.18
C ALA A 70 -6.14 0.78 -3.38
N LYS A 71 -6.49 0.35 -4.60
CA LYS A 71 -6.22 1.11 -5.83
C LYS A 71 -6.89 2.48 -5.80
N LYS A 72 -8.18 2.56 -5.44
CA LYS A 72 -8.91 3.84 -5.36
C LYS A 72 -8.26 4.85 -4.42
N ILE A 73 -7.80 4.40 -3.25
CA ILE A 73 -7.14 5.28 -2.27
C ILE A 73 -5.78 5.74 -2.77
N THR A 74 -4.98 4.82 -3.32
CA THR A 74 -3.65 5.16 -3.82
C THR A 74 -3.70 6.02 -5.08
N ASP A 75 -4.57 5.71 -6.05
CA ASP A 75 -4.80 6.58 -7.22
C ASP A 75 -5.22 8.00 -6.79
N LEU A 76 -6.08 8.12 -5.77
CA LEU A 76 -6.51 9.42 -5.25
C LEU A 76 -5.32 10.18 -4.62
N HIS A 77 -4.47 9.50 -3.88
CA HIS A 77 -3.26 10.10 -3.30
C HIS A 77 -2.32 10.61 -4.39
N GLU A 78 -2.01 9.80 -5.40
CA GLU A 78 -1.16 10.21 -6.53
C GLU A 78 -1.74 11.39 -7.33
N GLN A 79 -3.07 11.51 -7.39
CA GLN A 79 -3.75 12.66 -8.03
C GLN A 79 -3.70 13.93 -7.16
N CYS A 80 -3.80 13.79 -5.84
CA CYS A 80 -3.74 14.92 -4.91
C CYS A 80 -2.32 15.42 -4.68
N PHE A 81 -1.33 14.53 -4.76
CA PHE A 81 0.09 14.79 -4.49
C PHE A 81 0.95 14.31 -5.67
N PRO A 82 0.91 15.00 -6.82
CA PRO A 82 1.62 14.56 -8.01
C PRO A 82 3.14 14.61 -7.82
N ASN A 83 3.81 13.51 -8.19
CA ASN A 83 5.26 13.37 -8.23
C ASN A 83 5.84 13.65 -9.63
N LEU A 84 7.18 13.71 -9.73
CA LEU A 84 7.86 13.68 -11.02
C LEU A 84 7.51 12.39 -11.79
N PRO A 85 7.49 12.40 -13.14
CA PRO A 85 7.02 11.25 -13.92
C PRO A 85 7.72 9.92 -13.61
N ALA A 86 9.03 9.95 -13.33
CA ALA A 86 9.81 8.77 -13.00
C ALA A 86 9.38 8.16 -11.65
N SER A 87 9.23 8.99 -10.62
CA SER A 87 8.81 8.59 -9.28
C SER A 87 7.36 8.15 -9.25
N GLN A 88 6.49 8.86 -9.97
CA GLN A 88 5.10 8.46 -10.13
C GLN A 88 4.99 7.07 -10.77
N LYS A 89 5.78 6.78 -11.80
CA LYS A 89 5.81 5.44 -12.42
C LYS A 89 6.23 4.37 -11.41
N MET A 90 7.31 4.62 -10.66
CA MET A 90 7.80 3.73 -9.61
C MET A 90 6.71 3.48 -8.53
N ASP A 91 6.06 4.54 -8.05
CA ASP A 91 5.00 4.46 -7.04
C ASP A 91 3.80 3.66 -7.56
N LEU A 92 3.38 3.85 -8.82
CA LEU A 92 2.30 3.10 -9.47
C LEU A 92 2.63 1.60 -9.62
N GLU A 93 3.85 1.27 -10.04
CA GLU A 93 4.32 -0.12 -10.17
C GLU A 93 4.36 -0.83 -8.81
N ASN A 94 4.90 -0.17 -7.78
CA ASN A 94 4.93 -0.71 -6.41
C ASN A 94 3.54 -0.81 -5.79
N ASN A 95 2.65 0.15 -6.08
CA ASN A 95 1.25 0.08 -5.68
C ASN A 95 0.56 -1.17 -6.27
N GLU A 96 0.82 -1.45 -7.56
CA GLU A 96 0.31 -2.65 -8.22
C GLU A 96 0.88 -3.94 -7.64
N LEU A 97 2.19 -3.98 -7.41
CA LEU A 97 2.87 -5.12 -6.79
C LEU A 97 2.25 -5.46 -5.42
N GLY A 98 2.01 -4.47 -4.57
CA GLY A 98 1.34 -4.67 -3.28
C GLY A 98 -0.03 -5.33 -3.39
N ARG A 99 -0.85 -4.93 -4.37
CA ARG A 99 -2.15 -5.57 -4.63
C ARG A 99 -2.00 -7.01 -5.12
N LYS A 100 -1.02 -7.29 -5.98
CA LYS A 100 -0.71 -8.65 -6.45
C LYS A 100 -0.27 -9.56 -5.31
N ILE A 101 0.62 -9.07 -4.44
CA ILE A 101 1.07 -9.79 -3.24
C ILE A 101 -0.12 -10.09 -2.33
N TYR A 102 -1.00 -9.11 -2.08
CA TYR A 102 -2.20 -9.35 -1.29
C TYR A 102 -3.06 -10.48 -1.87
N LEU A 103 -3.39 -10.43 -3.17
CA LEU A 103 -4.18 -11.49 -3.82
C LEU A 103 -3.53 -12.88 -3.74
N LYS A 104 -2.19 -12.93 -3.77
CA LYS A 104 -1.45 -14.18 -3.70
C LYS A 104 -1.50 -14.83 -2.31
N HIS A 105 -1.53 -14.03 -1.23
CA HIS A 105 -1.34 -14.53 0.14
C HIS A 105 -2.52 -14.30 1.09
N TYR A 106 -3.61 -13.64 0.69
CA TYR A 106 -4.68 -13.23 1.62
C TYR A 106 -5.37 -14.38 2.38
N LYS A 107 -5.25 -15.63 1.89
CA LYS A 107 -5.79 -16.82 2.55
C LYS A 107 -4.88 -17.37 3.64
N ASP A 108 -3.57 -17.12 3.52
CA ASP A 108 -2.54 -17.73 4.37
C ASP A 108 -2.16 -16.83 5.55
N VAL A 109 -2.54 -15.56 5.49
CA VAL A 109 -2.17 -14.55 6.50
C VAL A 109 -3.22 -14.46 7.61
N LYS A 110 -2.80 -14.75 8.84
CA LYS A 110 -3.65 -14.67 10.04
C LYS A 110 -3.46 -13.37 10.80
N LYS A 111 -2.25 -12.79 10.82
CA LYS A 111 -1.93 -11.56 11.55
C LYS A 111 -1.40 -10.48 10.62
N SER A 112 -1.73 -9.22 10.90
CA SER A 112 -1.28 -8.09 10.08
C SER A 112 0.24 -7.90 10.07
N LYS A 113 0.95 -8.28 11.14
CA LYS A 113 2.42 -8.20 11.21
C LYS A 113 3.10 -9.16 10.23
N ASP A 114 2.43 -10.24 9.82
CA ASP A 114 2.96 -11.19 8.85
C ASP A 114 3.09 -10.54 7.45
N TRP A 115 2.27 -9.52 7.16
CA TRP A 115 2.35 -8.79 5.89
C TRP A 115 3.64 -8.00 5.72
N GLU A 116 4.22 -7.48 6.80
CA GLU A 116 5.52 -6.78 6.75
C GLU A 116 6.61 -7.75 6.27
N PHE A 117 6.67 -8.94 6.88
CA PHE A 117 7.63 -9.98 6.49
C PHE A 117 7.38 -10.50 5.08
N ILE A 118 6.11 -10.71 4.70
CA ILE A 118 5.77 -11.13 3.33
C ILE A 118 6.23 -10.07 2.34
N ALA A 119 5.93 -8.79 2.56
CA ALA A 119 6.35 -7.72 1.65
C ALA A 119 7.88 -7.68 1.48
N LEU A 120 8.65 -7.84 2.56
CA LEU A 120 10.11 -7.88 2.51
C LEU A 120 10.67 -9.03 1.67
N LYS A 121 9.97 -10.18 1.57
CA LYS A 121 10.39 -11.28 0.67
C LYS A 121 10.38 -10.88 -0.81
N TYR A 122 9.56 -9.90 -1.18
CA TYR A 122 9.43 -9.40 -2.55
C TYR A 122 10.34 -8.20 -2.80
N LYS A 123 11.28 -7.87 -1.88
CA LYS A 123 12.11 -6.67 -2.02
C LYS A 123 12.82 -6.58 -3.37
N ASN A 124 13.29 -7.70 -3.92
CA ASN A 124 14.00 -7.73 -5.20
C ASN A 124 13.09 -7.42 -6.41
N GLU A 125 11.76 -7.44 -6.22
CA GLU A 125 10.77 -7.10 -7.24
C GLU A 125 10.31 -5.62 -7.13
N PHE A 126 10.78 -4.88 -6.12
CA PHE A 126 10.43 -3.48 -5.95
C PHE A 126 11.01 -2.65 -7.11
N SER A 127 10.16 -1.83 -7.72
CA SER A 127 10.60 -0.77 -8.62
C SER A 127 11.28 0.32 -7.79
N ARG A 128 12.44 0.81 -8.22
CA ARG A 128 13.27 1.77 -7.48
C ARG A 128 13.94 2.70 -8.48
N LEU A 129 14.10 3.97 -8.11
CA LEU A 129 14.96 4.87 -8.86
C LEU A 129 16.40 4.68 -8.37
N THR A 130 17.30 4.43 -9.32
CA THR A 130 18.74 4.20 -9.12
C THR A 130 19.50 5.51 -9.09
#